data_AF-C9E8F7-F1
#
_entry.id   AF-C9E8F7-F1
#
_cell.length_a   1.000
_cell.length_b   1.000
_cell.length_c   1.000
_cell.angle_alpha   90.00
_cell.angle_beta   90.00
_cell.angle_gamma   90.00
#
_symmetry.space_group_name_H-M   'P 1'
#
loop_
_entity.id
_entity.type
_entity.pdbx_description
1 polymer ?
#
loop_
_entity_poly.entity_id
_entity_poly.type
_entity_poly.pdbx_seq_one_letter_code
_entity_poly.pdbx_strand_id
1 'polypeptide(L)'
;DVRDGLKPVHRRILYSMSELNLTPDKPYRKSARIVGDVLGKYHPHGDTAVYYAMVRMAQDFSTRALLVDGHGNFGSVDGDSPAAMRYTEAKMSKLSLELLRDIEKETVDFKPNFDESLKEPSVLPARYPNLLVNGSNGIAVGMATSIPPHNLAEVIDATVYLIDNPECSVDDL
;
A
#
# COMPACT_ATOMS: atom_id res chain seq x y z
N ASP A 1 8.30 -0.23 -5.64
CA ASP A 1 9.63 0.42 -5.61
C ASP A 1 10.39 -0.20 -4.44
N VAL A 2 11.72 -0.27 -4.48
CA VAL A 2 12.47 -0.89 -3.37
C VAL A 2 12.37 -0.09 -2.07
N ARG A 3 12.12 1.22 -2.16
CA ARG A 3 12.08 2.13 -1.02
C ARG A 3 10.79 2.01 -0.19
N ASP A 4 9.64 1.87 -0.85
CA ASP A 4 8.33 1.82 -0.18
C ASP A 4 7.63 0.45 -0.26
N GLY A 5 8.15 -0.48 -1.07
CA GLY A 5 7.54 -1.78 -1.27
C GLY A 5 6.20 -1.76 -2.04
N LEU A 6 5.80 -0.63 -2.63
CA LEU A 6 4.50 -0.49 -3.28
C LEU A 6 4.58 -0.53 -4.81
N LYS A 7 3.60 -1.21 -5.39
CA LYS A 7 3.26 -1.05 -6.81
C LYS A 7 2.57 0.31 -7.01
N PRO A 8 2.62 0.90 -8.23
CA PRO A 8 1.97 2.19 -8.50
C PRO A 8 0.50 2.26 -8.08
N VAL A 9 -0.29 1.21 -8.33
CA VAL A 9 -1.71 1.17 -7.94
C VAL A 9 -1.92 1.21 -6.43
N HIS A 10 -1.11 0.48 -5.64
CA HIS A 10 -1.21 0.49 -4.17
C HIS A 10 -0.87 1.87 -3.60
N ARG A 11 0.19 2.50 -4.14
CA ARG A 11 0.60 3.86 -3.75
C ARG A 11 -0.50 4.88 -4.01
N ARG A 12 -1.10 4.83 -5.20
CA ARG A 12 -2.19 5.73 -5.60
C ARG A 12 -3.44 5.54 -4.74
N ILE A 13 -3.77 4.30 -4.37
CA ILE A 13 -4.87 4.00 -3.44
C ILE A 13 -4.60 4.65 -2.07
N LEU A 14 -3.45 4.39 -1.45
CA LEU A 14 -3.13 4.97 -0.13
C LEU A 14 -3.06 6.50 -0.18
N TYR A 15 -2.47 7.07 -1.22
CA TYR A 15 -2.39 8.52 -1.39
C TYR A 15 -3.79 9.15 -1.55
N SER A 16 -4.66 8.60 -2.42
CA SER A 16 -6.04 9.07 -2.56
C SER A 16 -6.85 8.91 -1.28
N MET A 17 -6.69 7.80 -0.54
CA MET A 17 -7.33 7.61 0.77
C MET A 17 -6.86 8.65 1.80
N SER A 18 -5.58 9.05 1.74
CA SER A 18 -5.03 10.13 2.57
C SER A 18 -5.65 11.48 2.23
N GLU A 19 -5.73 11.83 0.93
CA GLU A 19 -6.37 13.07 0.48
C GLU A 19 -7.86 13.15 0.84
N LEU A 20 -8.55 12.00 0.81
CA LEU A 20 -9.94 11.88 1.27
C LEU A 20 -10.08 11.88 2.79
N ASN A 21 -8.97 12.01 3.54
CA ASN A 21 -8.90 12.00 5.00
C ASN A 21 -9.53 10.73 5.61
N LEU A 22 -9.20 9.56 5.07
CA LEU A 22 -9.74 8.26 5.52
C LEU A 22 -8.81 7.60 6.53
N THR A 23 -8.44 8.34 7.56
CA THR A 23 -7.59 7.85 8.65
C THR A 23 -8.33 6.84 9.54
N PRO A 24 -7.62 6.01 10.33
CA PRO A 24 -8.23 4.95 11.14
C PRO A 24 -9.28 5.43 12.16
N ASP A 25 -9.18 6.67 12.61
CA ASP A 25 -10.13 7.31 13.54
C ASP A 25 -11.43 7.78 12.87
N LYS A 26 -11.51 7.76 11.53
CA LYS A 26 -12.71 8.16 10.79
C LYS A 26 -13.65 6.99 10.53
N PRO A 27 -14.95 7.27 10.26
CA PRO A 27 -15.88 6.26 9.77
C PRO A 27 -15.42 5.66 8.45
N TYR A 28 -15.79 4.40 8.21
CA TYR A 28 -15.58 3.75 6.92
C TYR A 28 -16.28 4.52 5.79
N ARG A 29 -15.72 4.44 4.58
CA ARG A 29 -16.31 5.01 3.35
C ARG A 29 -16.52 3.94 2.30
N LYS A 30 -17.58 4.09 1.50
CA LYS A 30 -17.88 3.19 0.39
C LYS A 30 -16.66 3.02 -0.51
N SER A 31 -16.30 1.76 -0.78
CA SER A 31 -15.15 1.42 -1.63
C SER A 31 -15.27 2.04 -3.03
N ALA A 32 -16.49 2.12 -3.58
CA ALA A 32 -16.76 2.81 -4.84
C ALA A 32 -16.31 4.28 -4.86
N ARG A 33 -16.41 5.00 -3.74
CA ARG A 33 -15.94 6.40 -3.64
C ARG A 33 -14.42 6.48 -3.73
N ILE A 34 -13.71 5.57 -3.04
CA ILE A 34 -12.25 5.50 -3.03
C ILE A 34 -11.74 5.14 -4.44
N VAL A 35 -12.29 4.07 -5.03
CA VAL A 35 -11.93 3.63 -6.38
C VAL A 35 -12.18 4.75 -7.39
N GLY A 36 -13.33 5.42 -7.34
CA GLY A 36 -13.64 6.54 -8.23
C GLY A 36 -12.65 7.71 -8.13
N ASP A 37 -12.19 8.05 -6.92
CA ASP A 37 -11.20 9.12 -6.72
C ASP A 37 -9.82 8.73 -7.28
N VAL A 38 -9.38 7.49 -7.05
CA VAL A 38 -8.13 6.95 -7.60
C VAL A 38 -8.15 6.99 -9.14
N LEU A 39 -9.25 6.56 -9.75
CA LEU A 39 -9.41 6.55 -11.20
C LEU A 39 -9.41 7.97 -11.78
N GLY A 40 -10.19 8.86 -11.18
CA GLY A 40 -10.36 10.22 -11.67
C GLY A 40 -9.10 11.06 -11.58
N LYS A 41 -8.22 10.81 -10.61
CA LYS A 41 -7.03 11.63 -10.37
C LYS A 41 -5.71 10.99 -10.79
N TYR A 42 -5.54 9.68 -10.58
CA TYR A 42 -4.19 9.08 -10.58
C TYR A 42 -4.03 7.82 -11.44
N HIS A 43 -5.08 7.02 -11.63
CA HIS A 43 -4.94 5.70 -12.24
C HIS A 43 -5.97 5.46 -13.36
N PRO A 44 -5.69 5.87 -14.61
CA PRO A 44 -6.64 5.83 -15.72
C PRO A 44 -6.75 4.42 -16.33
N HIS A 45 -7.08 3.43 -15.49
CA HIS A 45 -7.24 2.02 -15.84
C HIS A 45 -8.59 1.48 -15.33
N GLY A 46 -8.84 0.18 -15.51
CA GLY A 46 -10.11 -0.43 -15.09
C GLY A 46 -10.36 -0.33 -13.58
N ASP A 47 -11.59 0.02 -13.22
CA ASP A 47 -12.07 0.12 -11.83
C ASP A 47 -11.87 -1.17 -11.03
N THR A 48 -12.12 -2.29 -11.67
CA THR A 48 -12.03 -3.64 -11.08
C THR A 48 -10.60 -3.95 -10.64
N ALA A 49 -9.60 -3.53 -11.41
CA ALA A 49 -8.20 -3.74 -11.06
C ALA A 49 -7.79 -2.92 -9.82
N VAL A 50 -8.25 -1.66 -9.74
CA VAL A 50 -8.04 -0.81 -8.56
C VAL A 50 -8.76 -1.37 -7.34
N TYR A 51 -10.01 -1.81 -7.50
CA TYR A 51 -10.78 -2.39 -6.42
C TYR A 51 -10.12 -3.67 -5.87
N TYR A 52 -9.72 -4.60 -6.73
CA TYR A 52 -9.04 -5.82 -6.27
C TYR A 52 -7.67 -5.57 -5.66
N ALA A 53 -6.95 -4.55 -6.13
CA ALA A 53 -5.72 -4.10 -5.47
C ALA A 53 -6.01 -3.59 -4.04
N MET A 54 -7.09 -2.83 -3.85
CA MET A 54 -7.53 -2.39 -2.52
C MET A 54 -8.00 -3.54 -1.63
N VAL A 55 -8.78 -4.49 -2.19
CA VAL A 55 -9.24 -5.68 -1.47
C VAL A 55 -8.05 -6.47 -0.94
N ARG A 56 -7.02 -6.70 -1.75
CA ARG A 56 -5.83 -7.46 -1.34
C ARG A 56 -5.12 -6.80 -0.15
N MET A 57 -5.04 -5.48 -0.12
CA MET A 57 -4.45 -4.72 1.00
C MET A 57 -5.26 -4.81 2.31
N ALA A 58 -6.50 -5.33 2.26
CA ALA A 58 -7.40 -5.52 3.38
C ALA A 58 -7.60 -7.00 3.77
N GLN A 59 -7.02 -7.95 3.03
CA GLN A 59 -7.10 -9.38 3.34
C GLN A 59 -5.95 -9.81 4.25
N ASP A 60 -6.26 -10.19 5.48
CA ASP A 60 -5.29 -10.60 6.52
C ASP A 60 -4.62 -11.93 6.21
N PHE A 61 -5.30 -12.80 5.46
CA PHE A 61 -4.75 -14.06 4.96
C PHE A 61 -3.81 -13.91 3.76
N SER A 62 -3.73 -12.73 3.14
CA SER A 62 -2.85 -12.47 1.99
C SER A 62 -1.80 -11.39 2.23
N THR A 63 -1.99 -10.55 3.27
CA THR A 63 -1.12 -9.44 3.63
C THR A 63 -0.78 -9.52 5.12
N ARG A 64 0.53 -9.60 5.43
CA ARG A 64 1.03 -9.75 6.81
C ARG A 64 0.65 -8.59 7.71
N ALA A 65 0.73 -7.37 7.19
CA ALA A 65 0.39 -6.14 7.88
C ALA A 65 -0.56 -5.31 7.00
N LEU A 66 -1.85 -5.35 7.34
CA LEU A 66 -2.90 -4.69 6.57
C LEU A 66 -2.61 -3.21 6.35
N LEU A 67 -2.78 -2.74 5.12
CA LEU A 67 -2.68 -1.32 4.76
C LEU A 67 -4.06 -0.66 4.65
N VAL A 68 -5.09 -1.47 4.40
CA VAL A 68 -6.48 -1.04 4.34
C VAL A 68 -7.27 -1.81 5.39
N ASP A 69 -8.08 -1.10 6.15
CA ASP A 69 -9.07 -1.67 7.07
C ASP A 69 -10.42 -1.71 6.33
N GLY A 70 -10.92 -2.91 6.08
CA GLY A 70 -12.12 -3.17 5.28
C GLY A 70 -13.32 -3.55 6.14
N HIS A 71 -14.51 -3.11 5.73
CA HIS A 71 -15.79 -3.49 6.32
C HIS A 71 -16.72 -4.09 5.25
N GLY A 72 -17.13 -5.34 5.45
CA GLY A 72 -17.90 -6.14 4.50
C GLY A 72 -17.17 -7.44 4.13
N ASN A 73 -17.63 -8.11 3.07
CA ASN A 73 -16.99 -9.34 2.57
C ASN A 73 -15.83 -8.99 1.62
N PHE A 74 -14.60 -9.27 2.05
CA PHE A 74 -13.36 -9.06 1.28
C PHE A 74 -12.77 -10.38 0.72
N GLY A 75 -13.59 -11.43 0.66
CA GLY A 75 -13.20 -12.78 0.24
C GLY A 75 -12.69 -13.63 1.39
N SER A 76 -12.33 -14.87 1.07
CA SER A 76 -11.91 -15.87 2.04
C SER A 76 -10.71 -16.68 1.54
N VAL A 77 -10.08 -17.44 2.44
CA VAL A 77 -9.04 -18.43 2.09
C VAL A 77 -9.58 -19.58 1.23
N ASP A 78 -10.89 -19.81 1.26
CA ASP A 78 -11.57 -20.85 0.48
C ASP A 78 -11.75 -20.46 -0.99
N GLY A 79 -11.35 -19.24 -1.37
CA GLY A 79 -11.41 -18.73 -2.73
C GLY A 79 -12.70 -17.97 -3.05
N ASP A 80 -13.53 -17.67 -2.05
CA ASP A 80 -14.71 -16.82 -2.27
C ASP A 80 -14.28 -15.43 -2.70
N SER A 81 -14.92 -14.93 -3.77
CA SER A 81 -14.68 -13.58 -4.26
C SER A 81 -15.19 -12.53 -3.25
N PRO A 82 -14.53 -11.36 -3.16
CA PRO A 82 -15.07 -10.25 -2.39
C PRO A 82 -16.42 -9.80 -2.94
N ALA A 83 -17.25 -9.19 -2.08
CA ALA A 83 -18.45 -8.52 -2.55
C ALA A 83 -18.09 -7.36 -3.49
N ALA A 84 -19.03 -6.90 -4.32
CA ALA A 84 -18.78 -5.75 -5.19
C ALA A 84 -18.53 -4.46 -4.38
N MET A 85 -17.74 -3.53 -4.93
CA MET A 85 -17.32 -2.28 -4.29
C MET A 85 -18.45 -1.34 -3.81
N ARG A 86 -19.70 -1.59 -4.25
CA ARG A 86 -20.89 -0.89 -3.78
C ARG A 86 -21.35 -1.33 -2.39
N TYR A 87 -20.97 -2.54 -1.97
CA TYR A 87 -21.32 -3.12 -0.67
C TYR A 87 -20.25 -2.86 0.38
N THR A 88 -18.97 -3.00 -0.02
CA THR A 88 -17.84 -2.86 0.91
C THR A 88 -17.54 -1.39 1.24
N GLU A 89 -16.96 -1.20 2.41
CA GLU A 89 -16.43 0.08 2.86
C GLU A 89 -14.98 -0.10 3.33
N ALA A 90 -14.18 0.96 3.30
CA ALA A 90 -12.78 0.89 3.70
C ALA A 90 -12.31 2.23 4.30
N LYS A 91 -11.22 2.13 5.07
CA LYS A 91 -10.37 3.24 5.54
C LYS A 91 -8.92 2.76 5.65
N MET A 92 -7.97 3.65 5.89
CA MET A 92 -6.58 3.26 6.07
C MET A 92 -6.40 2.51 7.39
N SER A 93 -5.48 1.53 7.42
CA SER A 93 -5.03 0.95 8.67
C SER A 93 -4.15 1.94 9.45
N LYS A 94 -3.90 1.66 10.74
CA LYS A 94 -2.97 2.46 11.55
C LYS A 94 -1.56 2.49 10.96
N LEU A 95 -1.09 1.35 10.43
CA LEU A 95 0.25 1.22 9.88
C LEU A 95 0.43 2.01 8.58
N SER A 96 -0.62 2.17 7.78
CA SER A 96 -0.58 3.00 6.57
C SER A 96 -0.26 4.46 6.85
N LEU A 97 -0.58 4.97 8.04
CA LEU A 97 -0.18 6.33 8.43
C LEU A 97 1.35 6.47 8.51
N GLU A 98 2.07 5.42 8.90
CA GLU A 98 3.54 5.45 8.95
C GLU A 98 4.18 5.37 7.55
N LEU A 99 3.45 4.89 6.54
CA LEU A 99 3.89 5.00 5.14
C LEU A 99 3.79 6.43 4.62
N LEU A 100 2.75 7.16 5.02
CA LEU A 100 2.38 8.49 4.51
C LEU A 100 2.87 9.66 5.38
N ARG A 101 3.34 9.38 6.60
CA ARG A 101 3.70 10.42 7.57
C ARG A 101 4.74 11.39 6.98
N ASP A 102 4.50 12.68 7.18
CA ASP A 102 5.34 13.80 6.73
C ASP A 102 5.39 14.00 5.20
N ILE A 103 4.47 13.40 4.43
CA ILE A 103 4.41 13.58 2.96
C ILE A 103 4.12 15.03 2.54
N GLU A 104 3.45 15.81 3.38
CA GLU A 104 3.13 17.22 3.16
C GLU A 104 4.32 18.17 3.38
N LYS A 105 5.43 17.66 3.93
CA LYS A 105 6.63 18.43 4.26
C LYS A 105 7.70 18.38 3.18
N GLU A 106 7.28 18.18 1.92
CA GLU A 106 8.19 18.10 0.76
C GLU A 106 9.28 17.02 0.91
N THR A 107 8.94 15.89 1.54
CA THR A 107 9.89 14.81 1.88
C THR A 107 10.18 13.85 0.73
N VAL A 108 9.38 13.89 -0.34
CA VAL A 108 9.52 13.05 -1.53
C VAL A 108 9.23 13.84 -2.79
N ASP A 109 9.80 13.41 -3.92
CA ASP A 109 9.50 14.03 -5.21
C ASP A 109 8.08 13.70 -5.66
N PHE A 110 7.38 14.74 -6.12
CA PHE A 110 6.08 14.64 -6.78
C PHE A 110 6.25 14.83 -8.29
N LYS A 111 5.50 14.04 -9.06
CA LYS A 111 5.45 14.13 -10.51
C LYS A 111 4.05 14.48 -10.99
N PRO A 112 3.87 15.07 -12.19
CA PRO A 112 2.56 15.22 -12.79
C PRO A 112 1.81 13.88 -12.88
N ASN A 113 0.49 13.91 -12.70
CA ASN A 113 -0.39 12.78 -12.96
C ASN A 113 -0.55 12.56 -14.48
N PHE A 114 -1.46 11.65 -14.87
CA PHE A 114 -1.57 11.21 -16.28
C PHE A 114 -2.07 12.28 -17.26
N ASP A 115 -2.76 13.33 -16.78
CA ASP A 115 -3.25 14.45 -17.58
C ASP A 115 -2.60 15.79 -17.19
N GLU A 116 -1.54 15.72 -16.38
CA GLU A 116 -0.75 16.86 -15.88
C GLU A 116 -1.55 17.90 -15.07
N SER A 117 -2.81 17.62 -14.71
CA SER A 117 -3.65 18.54 -13.94
C SER A 117 -3.36 18.51 -12.43
N LEU A 118 -2.78 17.42 -11.93
CA LEU A 118 -2.46 17.19 -10.53
C LEU A 118 -1.03 16.65 -10.38
N LYS A 119 -0.56 16.55 -9.14
CA LYS A 119 0.69 15.89 -8.79
C LYS A 119 0.42 14.62 -7.98
N GLU A 120 1.27 13.62 -8.16
CA GLU A 120 1.29 12.38 -7.35
C GLU A 120 2.71 12.08 -6.84
N PRO A 121 2.86 11.45 -5.67
CA PRO A 121 4.16 11.10 -5.14
C PRO A 121 4.79 9.97 -5.97
N SER A 122 6.09 10.11 -6.28
CA SER A 122 6.85 9.06 -6.96
C SER A 122 7.04 7.81 -6.08
N VAL A 123 7.28 8.03 -4.79
CA VAL A 123 7.36 7.06 -3.68
C VAL A 123 6.72 7.65 -2.43
N LEU A 124 6.36 6.82 -1.45
CA LEU A 124 5.93 7.31 -0.13
C LEU A 124 7.12 7.48 0.83
N PRO A 125 7.02 8.35 1.86
CA PRO A 125 8.06 8.50 2.88
C PRO A 125 8.50 7.19 3.56
N ALA A 126 7.56 6.25 3.75
CA ALA A 126 7.83 4.87 4.18
C ALA A 126 8.72 4.73 5.43
N ARG A 127 8.20 5.11 6.62
CA ARG A 127 8.96 5.05 7.89
C ARG A 127 9.18 3.63 8.44
N TYR A 128 8.80 2.61 7.69
CA TYR A 128 9.15 1.21 7.96
C TYR A 128 9.37 0.46 6.65
N PRO A 129 10.17 -0.62 6.64
CA PRO A 129 10.57 -1.36 5.45
C PRO A 129 9.46 -2.28 4.91
N ASN A 130 8.39 -1.68 4.38
CA ASN A 130 7.19 -2.37 3.90
C ASN A 130 7.45 -3.43 2.83
N LEU A 131 8.50 -3.28 2.00
CA LEU A 131 8.88 -4.29 1.00
C LEU A 131 9.13 -5.65 1.64
N LEU A 132 9.82 -5.69 2.78
CA LEU A 132 10.14 -6.93 3.49
C LEU A 132 9.00 -7.37 4.39
N VAL A 133 8.33 -6.41 5.04
CA VAL A 133 7.21 -6.70 5.96
C VAL A 133 6.03 -7.35 5.24
N ASN A 134 5.60 -6.78 4.12
CA ASN A 134 4.45 -7.28 3.37
C ASN A 134 4.83 -8.13 2.14
N GLY A 135 6.09 -8.08 1.71
CA GLY A 135 6.51 -8.78 0.51
C GLY A 135 5.93 -8.18 -0.77
N SER A 136 6.16 -8.86 -1.89
CA SER A 136 5.58 -8.51 -3.18
C SER A 136 5.66 -9.68 -4.14
N ASN A 137 4.63 -9.84 -4.96
CA ASN A 137 4.61 -10.80 -6.06
C ASN A 137 4.25 -10.05 -7.35
N GLY A 138 5.00 -10.26 -8.43
CA GLY A 138 4.78 -9.56 -9.69
C GLY A 138 5.46 -10.22 -10.87
N ILE A 139 4.87 -10.05 -12.04
CA ILE A 139 5.40 -10.52 -13.32
C ILE A 139 5.39 -9.32 -14.27
N ALA A 140 6.50 -9.12 -14.96
CA ALA A 140 6.68 -8.12 -16.01
C ALA A 140 7.19 -8.82 -17.29
N VAL A 141 7.34 -8.06 -18.38
CA VAL A 141 7.92 -8.60 -19.62
C VAL A 141 9.38 -8.96 -19.35
N GLY A 142 9.69 -10.25 -19.28
CA GLY A 142 11.04 -10.79 -19.10
C GLY A 142 11.55 -10.86 -17.65
N MET A 143 10.75 -10.48 -16.64
CA MET A 143 11.15 -10.54 -15.23
C MET A 143 9.99 -10.95 -14.32
N ALA A 144 10.31 -11.60 -13.21
CA ALA A 144 9.35 -11.92 -12.15
C ALA A 144 9.97 -11.61 -10.78
N THR A 145 9.11 -11.34 -9.80
CA THR A 145 9.50 -11.09 -8.41
C THR A 145 8.58 -11.87 -7.48
N SER A 146 9.17 -12.47 -6.45
CA SER A 146 8.47 -13.09 -5.33
C SER A 146 9.29 -12.86 -4.08
N ILE A 147 8.76 -12.03 -3.18
CA ILE A 147 9.36 -11.68 -1.90
C ILE A 147 8.32 -12.07 -0.83
N PRO A 148 8.65 -13.00 0.09
CA PRO A 148 7.76 -13.37 1.17
C PRO A 148 7.68 -12.24 2.22
N PRO A 149 6.58 -12.18 3.00
CA PRO A 149 6.48 -11.26 4.13
C PRO A 149 7.36 -11.71 5.30
N HIS A 150 7.82 -10.74 6.09
CA HIS A 150 8.63 -10.93 7.29
C HIS A 150 7.97 -10.26 8.50
N ASN A 151 8.45 -10.56 9.71
CA ASN A 151 7.98 -9.92 10.93
C ASN A 151 8.43 -8.45 10.98
N LEU A 152 7.51 -7.53 11.30
CA LEU A 152 7.82 -6.10 11.41
C LEU A 152 8.95 -5.80 12.41
N ALA A 153 8.94 -6.46 13.58
CA ALA A 153 9.93 -6.21 14.61
C ALA A 153 11.33 -6.68 14.16
N GLU A 154 11.44 -7.91 13.67
CA GLU A 154 12.71 -8.49 13.20
C GLU A 154 13.33 -7.65 12.07
N VAL A 155 12.52 -7.19 11.12
CA VAL A 155 13.04 -6.35 10.02
C VAL A 155 13.49 -4.98 10.55
N ILE A 156 12.81 -4.40 11.53
CA ILE A 156 13.25 -3.15 12.17
C ILE A 156 14.55 -3.38 12.94
N ASP A 157 14.65 -4.45 13.71
CA ASP A 157 15.85 -4.81 14.49
C ASP A 157 17.07 -4.98 13.56
N ALA A 158 16.91 -5.73 12.46
CA ALA A 158 17.93 -5.88 11.43
C ALA A 158 18.30 -4.54 10.76
N THR A 159 17.31 -3.68 10.50
CA THR A 159 17.55 -2.36 9.91
C THR A 159 18.36 -1.46 10.87
N VAL A 160 18.01 -1.45 12.16
CA VAL A 160 18.74 -0.69 13.19
C VAL A 160 20.16 -1.22 13.34
N TYR A 161 20.33 -2.55 13.39
CA TYR A 161 21.65 -3.17 13.45
C TYR A 161 22.54 -2.79 12.26
N LEU A 162 21.99 -2.79 11.03
CA LEU A 162 22.69 -2.39 9.81
C LEU A 162 23.06 -0.89 9.80
N ILE A 163 22.22 -0.02 10.38
CA ILE A 163 22.54 1.41 10.52
C ILE A 163 23.79 1.61 11.39
N ASP A 164 23.88 0.88 12.50
CA ASP A 164 25.01 0.95 13.43
C ASP A 164 26.24 0.18 12.92
N ASN A 165 26.04 -0.85 12.09
CA ASN A 165 27.10 -1.72 11.56
C ASN A 165 26.99 -1.88 10.03
N PRO A 166 27.34 -0.87 9.22
CA PRO A 166 27.14 -0.89 7.77
C PRO A 166 27.89 -2.00 7.02
N GLU A 167 28.96 -2.55 7.60
CA GLU A 167 29.80 -3.61 7.05
C GLU A 167 29.43 -5.01 7.59
N CYS A 168 28.30 -5.16 8.29
CA CYS A 168 27.88 -6.46 8.79
C CYS A 168 27.62 -7.45 7.65
N SER A 169 27.86 -8.72 7.92
CA SER A 169 27.56 -9.80 6.99
C SER A 169 26.08 -10.17 7.04
N VAL A 170 25.64 -11.00 6.10
CA VAL A 170 24.28 -11.57 6.13
C VAL A 170 24.10 -12.52 7.31
N ASP A 171 25.17 -13.18 7.77
CA ASP A 171 25.10 -14.09 8.93
C ASP A 171 24.89 -13.33 10.26
N ASP A 172 25.15 -12.02 10.27
CA ASP A 172 24.92 -11.14 11.43
C ASP A 172 23.48 -10.60 11.51
N LEU A 173 22.68 -10.75 10.45
CA LEU A 173 21.30 -10.22 10.29
C LEU A 173 20.24 -11.32 10.46
#